data_AF-A0A0E9NGV6-F1
#
_entry.id   AF-A0A0E9NGV6-F1
#
_cell.length_a   1.000
_cell.length_b   1.000
_cell.length_c   1.000
_cell.angle_alpha   90.00
_cell.angle_beta   90.00
_cell.angle_gamma   90.00
#
_symmetry.space_group_name_H-M   'P 1'
#
loop_
_entity.id
_entity.type
_entity.pdbx_description
1 polymer ?
#
loop_
_entity_poly.entity_id
_entity_poly.type
_entity_poly.pdbx_seq_one_letter_code
_entity_poly.pdbx_strand_id
1 'polypeptide(L)'
;MSFWKRSYDELRKYTAKAIRSNPSARDPELTFINFKTPEALNSVITGCDEDIGGFSSVNLDFEPSENAAVFHGNLSLQVPVNPSVTRSGYAAFRTKVPAKTIFGTPRFETDGYQHIALRVKGDRRKYFVNVQGDTFSQTDLWQHRLFLSTPGQWETVMIPFGDFVLTSEGKVERRQDGMPRDKVRTVGISILDRQEGPYKLHIQWIKAMGDEASGKKPEHANPLEGVKMEKPEAEVKGGKRGKDQL
;
A
#
# COMPACT_ATOMS: atom_id res chain seq x y z
N MET A 1 6.08 7.18 25.86
CA MET A 1 6.96 6.06 26.25
C MET A 1 8.43 6.45 26.06
N SER A 2 9.26 6.20 27.08
CA SER A 2 10.67 6.65 27.16
C SER A 2 11.58 6.08 26.05
N PHE A 3 12.52 6.89 25.56
CA PHE A 3 13.52 6.56 24.52
C PHE A 3 14.40 5.34 24.88
N TRP A 4 14.72 5.21 26.18
CA TRP A 4 15.54 4.13 26.70
C TRP A 4 14.85 2.76 26.65
N LYS A 5 13.54 2.72 26.95
CA LYS A 5 12.74 1.49 26.84
C LYS A 5 12.73 0.95 25.40
N ARG A 6 12.46 1.83 24.42
CA ARG A 6 12.46 1.48 22.99
C ARG A 6 13.83 0.96 22.53
N SER A 7 14.91 1.59 23.00
CA SER A 7 16.26 1.18 22.68
C SER A 7 16.60 -0.20 23.25
N TYR A 8 16.16 -0.49 24.48
CA TYR A 8 16.30 -1.81 25.10
C TYR A 8 15.49 -2.89 24.35
N ASP A 9 14.25 -2.59 23.96
CA ASP A 9 13.41 -3.52 23.20
C ASP A 9 14.03 -3.87 21.84
N GLU A 10 14.61 -2.89 21.13
CA GLU A 10 15.35 -3.14 19.89
C GLU A 10 16.61 -3.98 20.12
N LEU A 11 17.39 -3.72 21.18
CA LEU A 11 18.55 -4.56 21.52
C LEU A 11 18.15 -6.02 21.77
N ARG A 12 17.01 -6.26 22.45
CA ARG A 12 16.48 -7.61 22.65
C ARG A 12 16.12 -8.29 21.33
N LYS A 13 15.54 -7.56 20.37
CA LYS A 13 15.25 -8.11 19.03
C LYS A 13 16.52 -8.48 18.29
N TYR A 14 17.53 -7.60 18.28
CA TYR A 14 18.83 -7.86 17.65
C TYR A 14 19.53 -9.07 18.26
N THR A 15 19.57 -9.15 19.59
CA THR A 15 20.19 -10.28 20.30
C THR A 15 19.42 -11.58 20.08
N ALA A 16 18.08 -11.57 20.12
CA ALA A 16 17.26 -12.73 19.79
C ALA A 16 17.48 -13.21 18.34
N LYS A 17 17.62 -12.28 17.39
CA LYS A 17 17.92 -12.57 15.99
C LYS A 17 19.33 -13.18 15.82
N ALA A 18 20.34 -12.64 16.52
CA ALA A 18 21.71 -13.14 16.47
C ALA A 18 21.88 -14.53 17.11
N ILE A 19 21.13 -14.81 18.19
CA ILE A 19 21.13 -16.12 18.86
C ILE A 19 20.43 -17.19 18.01
N ARG A 20 19.41 -16.83 17.22
CA ARG A 20 18.74 -17.73 16.26
C ARG A 20 19.54 -17.93 14.96
N SER A 21 20.85 -18.10 15.04
CA SER A 21 21.78 -18.28 13.91
C SER A 21 21.66 -19.62 13.16
N ASN A 22 20.46 -20.18 13.10
CA ASN A 22 20.10 -21.21 12.12
C ASN A 22 19.34 -20.53 10.96
N PRO A 23 19.90 -20.47 9.73
CA PRO A 23 19.24 -19.85 8.57
C PRO A 23 17.83 -20.39 8.29
N SER A 24 17.57 -21.64 8.69
CA SER A 24 16.26 -22.31 8.55
C SER A 24 15.24 -21.99 9.66
N ALA A 25 15.59 -21.19 10.68
CA ALA A 25 14.73 -20.88 11.83
C ALA A 25 14.21 -19.43 11.82
N ARG A 26 14.11 -18.80 10.64
CA ARG A 26 13.39 -17.53 10.50
C ARG A 26 11.89 -17.78 10.72
N ASP A 27 11.24 -16.83 11.39
CA ASP A 27 9.78 -16.87 11.56
C ASP A 27 9.14 -16.94 10.16
N PRO A 28 8.23 -17.89 9.87
CA PRO A 28 7.59 -17.99 8.56
C PRO A 28 6.76 -16.74 8.21
N GLU A 29 6.42 -15.91 9.20
CA GLU A 29 5.70 -14.66 9.02
C GLU A 29 6.32 -13.48 9.80
N LEU A 30 6.26 -12.29 9.19
CA LEU A 30 6.55 -11.02 9.86
C LEU A 30 5.29 -10.16 9.86
N THR A 31 4.85 -9.73 11.04
CA THR A 31 3.64 -8.91 11.16
C THR A 31 3.97 -7.43 11.02
N PHE A 32 3.34 -6.76 10.04
CA PHE A 32 3.39 -5.30 9.93
C PHE A 32 2.39 -4.65 10.90
N ILE A 33 1.16 -5.16 10.91
CA ILE A 33 0.09 -4.72 11.82
C ILE A 33 -0.94 -5.82 12.03
N ASN A 34 -1.48 -5.90 13.24
CA ASN A 34 -2.53 -6.85 13.63
C ASN A 34 -3.69 -6.09 14.27
N PHE A 35 -4.77 -5.90 13.51
CA PHE A 35 -5.99 -5.23 13.92
C PHE A 35 -6.98 -6.14 14.65
N LYS A 36 -6.56 -7.33 15.10
CA LYS A 36 -7.32 -8.13 16.07
C LYS A 36 -7.29 -7.55 17.48
N THR A 37 -6.59 -6.44 17.69
CA THR A 37 -6.65 -5.70 18.94
C THR A 37 -6.88 -4.21 18.62
N PRO A 38 -7.73 -3.51 19.38
CA PRO A 38 -8.05 -2.11 19.10
C PRO A 38 -6.85 -1.18 19.25
N GLU A 39 -5.84 -1.55 20.05
CA GLU A 39 -4.64 -0.74 20.28
C GLU A 39 -3.82 -0.56 19.00
N ALA A 40 -3.96 -1.46 18.02
CA ALA A 40 -3.30 -1.35 16.73
C ALA A 40 -3.71 -0.09 15.96
N LEU A 41 -4.91 0.44 16.18
CA LEU A 41 -5.37 1.70 15.59
C LEU A 41 -4.49 2.89 15.98
N ASN A 42 -3.90 2.87 17.19
CA ASN A 42 -2.98 3.92 17.63
C ASN A 42 -1.67 3.94 16.83
N SER A 43 -1.39 2.88 16.07
CA SER A 43 -0.18 2.71 15.25
C SER A 43 -0.40 3.05 13.79
N VAL A 44 -1.52 3.71 13.43
CA VAL A 44 -1.79 4.16 12.05
C VAL A 44 -2.04 5.66 11.97
N ILE A 45 -1.93 6.19 10.75
CA ILE A 45 -2.34 7.54 10.37
C ILE A 45 -3.28 7.40 9.18
N THR A 46 -4.42 8.09 9.22
CA THR A 46 -5.36 8.25 8.11
C THR A 46 -5.10 9.58 7.40
N GLY A 47 -5.53 9.67 6.14
CA GLY A 47 -5.48 10.92 5.36
C GLY A 47 -6.32 10.79 4.11
N CYS A 48 -6.89 11.90 3.64
CA CYS A 48 -7.73 11.95 2.45
C CYS A 48 -7.60 13.31 1.76
N ASP A 49 -8.31 13.50 0.65
CA ASP A 49 -8.28 14.78 -0.07
C ASP A 49 -8.83 15.98 0.73
N GLU A 50 -9.53 15.76 1.85
CA GLU A 50 -9.94 16.82 2.78
C GLU A 50 -8.72 17.66 3.25
N ASP A 51 -7.54 17.03 3.40
CA ASP A 51 -6.29 17.70 3.77
C ASP A 51 -5.87 18.80 2.78
N ILE A 52 -6.37 18.74 1.54
CA ILE A 52 -6.15 19.72 0.48
C ILE A 52 -7.44 20.45 0.06
N GLY A 53 -8.49 20.38 0.89
CA GLY A 53 -9.79 21.02 0.68
C GLY A 53 -10.81 20.19 -0.09
N GLY A 54 -10.51 18.92 -0.37
CA GLY A 54 -11.45 17.97 -0.97
C GLY A 54 -12.63 17.63 -0.05
N PHE A 55 -13.50 16.74 -0.55
CA PHE A 55 -14.77 16.42 0.09
C PHE A 55 -14.92 14.93 0.41
N SER A 56 -13.84 14.15 0.31
CA SER A 56 -13.83 12.77 0.76
C SER A 56 -13.76 12.70 2.29
N SER A 57 -14.13 11.56 2.84
CA SER A 57 -13.97 11.26 4.27
C SER A 57 -13.20 9.95 4.47
N VAL A 58 -12.52 9.85 5.61
CA VAL A 58 -11.72 8.67 5.96
C VAL A 58 -11.81 8.36 7.45
N ASN A 59 -12.13 7.10 7.76
CA ASN A 59 -12.21 6.59 9.13
C ASN A 59 -11.55 5.21 9.20
N LEU A 60 -11.00 4.89 10.37
CA LEU A 60 -10.48 3.57 10.69
C LEU A 60 -10.88 3.19 12.12
N ASP A 61 -11.95 2.41 12.25
CA ASP A 61 -12.53 2.03 13.53
C ASP A 61 -12.33 0.54 13.82
N PHE A 62 -12.36 0.13 15.09
CA PHE A 62 -12.30 -1.29 15.45
C PHE A 62 -13.72 -1.84 15.56
N GLU A 63 -13.98 -2.96 14.90
CA GLU A 63 -15.26 -3.67 14.94
C GLU A 63 -15.09 -4.99 15.73
N PRO A 64 -15.55 -5.04 17.00
CA PRO A 64 -15.31 -6.18 17.88
C PRO A 64 -15.92 -7.50 17.40
N SER A 65 -17.08 -7.44 16.72
CA SER A 65 -17.78 -8.62 16.19
C SER A 65 -16.97 -9.37 15.12
N GLU A 66 -16.15 -8.63 14.38
CA GLU A 66 -15.31 -9.14 13.29
C GLU A 66 -13.85 -9.30 13.70
N ASN A 67 -13.51 -8.79 14.90
CA ASN A 67 -12.16 -8.70 15.43
C ASN A 67 -11.18 -8.06 14.42
N ALA A 68 -11.58 -6.92 13.87
CA ALA A 68 -10.93 -6.29 12.73
C ALA A 68 -11.03 -4.76 12.78
N ALA A 69 -10.11 -4.08 12.10
CA ALA A 69 -10.30 -2.68 11.76
C ALA A 69 -11.20 -2.55 10.53
N VAL A 70 -11.97 -1.46 10.47
CA VAL A 70 -12.87 -1.11 9.38
C VAL A 70 -12.38 0.19 8.78
N PHE A 71 -11.85 0.12 7.58
CA PHE A 71 -11.49 1.28 6.77
C PHE A 71 -12.71 1.71 5.95
N HIS A 72 -13.28 2.86 6.25
CA HIS A 72 -14.53 3.31 5.64
C HIS A 72 -14.64 4.83 5.53
N GLY A 73 -15.53 5.25 4.64
CA GLY A 73 -15.82 6.66 4.38
C GLY A 73 -16.61 6.83 3.11
N ASN A 74 -16.64 8.06 2.61
CA ASN A 74 -17.27 8.43 1.34
C ASN A 74 -16.22 9.09 0.44
N LEU A 75 -16.08 8.61 -0.80
CA LEU A 75 -15.16 9.20 -1.77
C LEU A 75 -15.89 10.25 -2.61
N SER A 76 -15.31 11.43 -2.76
CA SER A 76 -15.81 12.49 -3.64
C SER A 76 -14.75 12.84 -4.69
N LEU A 77 -15.15 12.98 -5.95
CA LEU A 77 -14.25 13.41 -7.02
C LEU A 77 -14.30 14.92 -7.25
N GLN A 78 -15.15 15.62 -6.49
CA GLN A 78 -15.26 17.06 -6.54
C GLN A 78 -13.91 17.69 -6.18
N VAL A 79 -13.39 18.49 -7.12
CA VAL A 79 -12.15 19.24 -6.94
C VAL A 79 -12.49 20.54 -6.21
N PRO A 80 -11.75 20.91 -5.15
CA PRO A 80 -11.97 22.18 -4.47
C PRO A 80 -11.75 23.37 -5.39
N VAL A 81 -12.34 24.51 -5.01
CA VAL A 81 -12.07 25.79 -5.68
C VAL A 81 -10.69 26.30 -5.25
N ASN A 82 -9.64 25.60 -5.69
CA ASN A 82 -8.25 25.92 -5.46
C ASN A 82 -7.45 25.62 -6.75
N PRO A 83 -6.88 26.63 -7.43
CA PRO A 83 -6.16 26.44 -8.70
C PRO A 83 -4.96 25.49 -8.60
N SER A 84 -4.39 25.32 -7.40
CA SER A 84 -3.25 24.44 -7.17
C SER A 84 -3.62 22.95 -7.08
N VAL A 85 -4.92 22.63 -6.94
CA VAL A 85 -5.40 21.25 -6.82
C VAL A 85 -6.04 20.84 -8.14
N THR A 86 -5.37 19.95 -8.86
CA THR A 86 -5.84 19.44 -10.16
C THR A 86 -6.52 18.08 -10.06
N ARG A 87 -6.38 17.40 -8.91
CA ARG A 87 -6.89 16.05 -8.67
C ARG A 87 -7.35 15.92 -7.22
N SER A 88 -8.54 15.35 -7.04
CA SER A 88 -9.16 14.99 -5.76
C SER A 88 -9.66 13.54 -5.86
N GLY A 89 -10.23 13.00 -4.79
CA GLY A 89 -10.78 11.65 -4.76
C GLY A 89 -9.81 10.59 -4.29
N TYR A 90 -9.25 10.78 -3.09
CA TYR A 90 -8.48 9.72 -2.42
C TYR A 90 -8.76 9.67 -0.93
N ALA A 91 -8.64 8.46 -0.38
CA ALA A 91 -8.56 8.24 1.05
C ALA A 91 -7.60 7.09 1.33
N ALA A 92 -6.86 7.16 2.43
CA ALA A 92 -5.85 6.18 2.78
C ALA A 92 -5.63 6.08 4.29
N PHE A 93 -5.05 4.96 4.70
CA PHE A 93 -4.34 4.86 5.96
C PHE A 93 -2.99 4.17 5.74
N ARG A 94 -2.05 4.40 6.67
CA ARG A 94 -0.78 3.67 6.74
C ARG A 94 -0.31 3.49 8.17
N THR A 95 0.56 2.52 8.39
CA THR A 95 1.26 2.37 9.68
C THR A 95 2.15 3.58 9.97
N LYS A 96 2.29 3.92 11.25
CA LYS A 96 3.22 4.94 11.75
C LYS A 96 4.64 4.41 11.61
N VAL A 97 5.56 5.29 11.20
CA VAL A 97 6.99 5.01 11.32
C VAL A 97 7.33 4.98 12.82
N PRO A 98 7.92 3.87 13.34
CA PRO A 98 8.31 3.80 14.74
C PRO A 98 9.28 4.92 15.10
N ALA A 99 9.15 5.48 16.31
CA ALA A 99 10.01 6.58 16.73
C ALA A 99 11.47 6.11 16.97
N LYS A 100 12.43 6.99 16.64
CA LYS A 100 13.88 6.73 16.72
C LYS A 100 14.35 6.12 18.05
N THR A 101 15.31 5.21 17.97
CA THR A 101 16.07 4.60 19.07
C THR A 101 17.55 4.94 18.92
N ILE A 102 18.40 4.50 19.87
CA ILE A 102 19.87 4.64 19.72
C ILE A 102 20.43 3.90 18.49
N PHE A 103 19.68 2.92 17.96
CA PHE A 103 20.05 2.14 16.77
C PHE A 103 19.43 2.70 15.48
N GLY A 104 18.93 3.94 15.51
CA GLY A 104 18.26 4.57 14.38
C GLY A 104 16.74 4.41 14.41
N THR A 105 16.10 4.53 13.25
CA THR A 105 14.64 4.40 13.16
C THR A 105 14.31 2.96 12.77
N PRO A 106 13.57 2.19 13.58
CA PRO A 106 13.23 0.81 13.24
C PRO A 106 12.57 0.72 11.85
N ARG A 107 12.89 -0.37 11.14
CA ARG A 107 12.35 -0.73 9.83
C ARG A 107 11.90 -2.17 9.86
N PHE A 108 10.99 -2.52 8.96
CA PHE A 108 10.66 -3.91 8.71
C PHE A 108 11.67 -4.49 7.72
N GLU A 109 12.42 -5.48 8.19
CA GLU A 109 13.30 -6.28 7.35
C GLU A 109 12.51 -7.45 6.79
N THR A 110 12.11 -7.32 5.53
CA THR A 110 11.27 -8.29 4.83
C THR A 110 12.09 -9.22 3.93
N ASP A 111 13.41 -9.19 4.03
CA ASP A 111 14.30 -10.08 3.29
C ASP A 111 14.05 -11.55 3.69
N GLY A 112 13.72 -12.37 2.69
CA GLY A 112 13.38 -13.79 2.88
C GLY A 112 11.88 -14.10 2.89
N TYR A 113 11.01 -13.08 2.88
CA TYR A 113 9.57 -13.27 2.62
C TYR A 113 9.27 -13.06 1.13
N GLN A 114 8.31 -13.80 0.58
CA GLN A 114 7.97 -13.72 -0.85
C GLN A 114 6.73 -12.88 -1.12
N HIS A 115 5.83 -12.79 -0.14
CA HIS A 115 4.53 -12.15 -0.31
C HIS A 115 4.24 -11.15 0.80
N ILE A 116 3.52 -10.07 0.46
CA ILE A 116 2.70 -9.34 1.43
C ILE A 116 1.34 -10.01 1.45
N ALA A 117 0.92 -10.43 2.63
CA ALA A 117 -0.35 -11.08 2.85
C ALA A 117 -1.28 -10.18 3.70
N LEU A 118 -2.55 -10.14 3.31
CA LEU A 118 -3.59 -9.39 4.03
C LEU A 118 -4.81 -10.29 4.22
N ARG A 119 -5.38 -10.28 5.43
CA ARG A 119 -6.69 -10.89 5.71
C ARG A 119 -7.74 -9.80 5.70
N VAL A 120 -8.62 -9.83 4.70
CA VAL A 120 -9.53 -8.73 4.38
C VAL A 120 -10.92 -9.24 4.03
N LYS A 121 -11.93 -8.39 4.26
CA LYS A 121 -13.30 -8.56 3.79
C LYS A 121 -13.75 -7.20 3.27
N GLY A 122 -13.87 -7.06 1.96
CA GLY A 122 -14.20 -5.79 1.32
C GLY A 122 -15.51 -5.81 0.55
N ASP A 123 -15.90 -4.64 0.10
CA ASP A 123 -16.98 -4.44 -0.86
C ASP A 123 -16.49 -4.66 -2.31
N ARG A 124 -17.16 -4.03 -3.29
CA ARG A 124 -16.79 -4.12 -4.72
C ARG A 124 -15.87 -2.99 -5.19
N ARG A 125 -15.37 -2.14 -4.28
CA ARG A 125 -14.49 -1.02 -4.59
C ARG A 125 -13.08 -1.50 -4.88
N LYS A 126 -12.27 -0.64 -5.51
CA LYS A 126 -10.89 -0.99 -5.89
C LYS A 126 -9.90 -0.33 -4.92
N TYR A 127 -9.35 -1.15 -4.03
CA TYR A 127 -8.32 -0.72 -3.08
C TYR A 127 -6.92 -0.98 -3.63
N PHE A 128 -5.94 -0.28 -3.07
CA PHE A 128 -4.52 -0.44 -3.36
C PHE A 128 -3.76 -0.66 -2.07
N VAL A 129 -2.89 -1.65 -2.06
CA VAL A 129 -1.90 -1.86 -1.01
C VAL A 129 -0.69 -1.00 -1.33
N ASN A 130 -0.26 -0.21 -0.36
CA ASN A 130 0.83 0.75 -0.49
C ASN A 130 1.95 0.39 0.47
N VAL A 131 3.18 0.37 -0.03
CA VAL A 131 4.37 0.09 0.76
C VAL A 131 5.38 1.22 0.53
N GLN A 132 5.81 1.84 1.61
CA GLN A 132 6.85 2.85 1.55
C GLN A 132 8.15 2.25 2.06
N GLY A 133 9.19 2.27 1.24
CA GLY A 133 10.55 1.93 1.59
C GLY A 133 11.34 3.13 2.12
N ASP A 134 12.51 2.90 2.73
CA ASP A 134 13.46 3.96 3.07
C ASP A 134 14.35 4.31 1.87
N THR A 135 13.82 5.16 1.00
CA THR A 135 14.52 5.73 -0.16
C THR A 135 14.87 7.20 0.06
N PHE A 136 15.60 7.79 -0.90
CA PHE A 136 15.91 9.23 -0.88
C PHE A 136 14.68 10.11 -1.10
N SER A 137 13.70 9.61 -1.86
CA SER A 137 12.46 10.33 -2.18
C SER A 137 11.36 9.93 -1.22
N GLN A 138 10.82 10.91 -0.48
CA GLN A 138 9.75 10.66 0.49
C GLN A 138 8.40 10.35 -0.17
N THR A 139 8.28 10.54 -1.48
CA THR A 139 7.08 10.29 -2.26
C THR A 139 7.09 8.93 -2.94
N ASP A 140 8.21 8.20 -2.89
CA ASP A 140 8.29 6.86 -3.45
C ASP A 140 7.34 5.91 -2.72
N LEU A 141 6.51 5.24 -3.50
CA LEU A 141 5.49 4.34 -3.01
C LEU A 141 5.37 3.16 -3.96
N TRP A 142 5.51 1.96 -3.42
CA TRP A 142 5.22 0.74 -4.15
C TRP A 142 3.76 0.39 -3.97
N GLN A 143 3.04 0.27 -5.07
CA GLN A 143 1.59 0.11 -5.08
C GLN A 143 1.21 -1.16 -5.83
N HIS A 144 0.25 -1.89 -5.27
CA HIS A 144 -0.40 -3.00 -5.95
C HIS A 144 -1.90 -2.93 -5.72
N ARG A 145 -2.69 -3.26 -6.75
CA ARG A 145 -4.14 -3.32 -6.59
C ARG A 145 -4.54 -4.50 -5.71
N LEU A 146 -5.38 -4.26 -4.72
CA LEU A 146 -5.95 -5.34 -3.91
C LEU A 146 -7.10 -5.99 -4.69
N PHE A 147 -6.87 -7.21 -5.17
CA PHE A 147 -7.90 -7.99 -5.85
C PHE A 147 -8.65 -8.84 -4.83
N LEU A 148 -9.97 -8.65 -4.75
CA LEU A 148 -10.88 -9.42 -3.92
C LEU A 148 -11.71 -10.33 -4.82
N SER A 149 -11.66 -11.63 -4.57
CA SER A 149 -12.41 -12.63 -5.34
C SER A 149 -13.81 -12.86 -4.77
N THR A 150 -14.00 -12.59 -3.48
CA THR A 150 -15.26 -12.87 -2.77
C THR A 150 -15.72 -11.65 -1.97
N PRO A 151 -16.27 -10.61 -2.62
CA PRO A 151 -16.80 -9.44 -1.91
C PRO A 151 -17.80 -9.82 -0.82
N GLY A 152 -17.68 -9.20 0.35
CA GLY A 152 -18.50 -9.48 1.53
C GLY A 152 -18.09 -10.73 2.32
N GLN A 153 -17.12 -11.51 1.85
CA GLN A 153 -16.54 -12.64 2.57
C GLN A 153 -15.10 -12.37 2.93
N TRP A 154 -14.63 -13.01 4.00
CA TRP A 154 -13.25 -12.92 4.39
C TRP A 154 -12.35 -13.76 3.49
N GLU A 155 -11.36 -13.14 2.86
CA GLU A 155 -10.32 -13.82 2.08
C GLU A 155 -8.91 -13.41 2.52
N THR A 156 -7.92 -14.25 2.23
CA THR A 156 -6.50 -13.93 2.45
C THR A 156 -5.87 -13.71 1.08
N VAL A 157 -5.46 -12.47 0.81
CA VAL A 157 -4.80 -12.09 -0.43
C VAL A 157 -3.30 -12.08 -0.20
N MET A 158 -2.55 -12.73 -1.10
CA MET A 158 -1.10 -12.77 -1.08
C MET A 158 -0.60 -12.11 -2.35
N ILE A 159 0.22 -11.08 -2.20
CA ILE A 159 0.74 -10.28 -3.30
C ILE A 159 2.26 -10.46 -3.31
N PRO A 160 2.84 -11.05 -4.37
CA PRO A 160 4.28 -11.11 -4.52
C PRO A 160 4.87 -9.70 -4.46
N PHE A 161 5.94 -9.52 -3.70
CA PHE A 161 6.57 -8.19 -3.61
C PHE A 161 7.08 -7.67 -4.97
N GLY A 162 7.41 -8.57 -5.89
CA GLY A 162 7.84 -8.22 -7.25
C GLY A 162 6.73 -7.64 -8.14
N ASP A 163 5.46 -7.83 -7.76
CA ASP A 163 4.32 -7.35 -8.55
C ASP A 163 3.98 -5.88 -8.22
N PHE A 164 4.53 -5.33 -7.13
CA PHE A 164 4.31 -3.93 -6.77
C PHE A 164 4.99 -2.98 -7.74
N VAL A 165 4.24 -1.97 -8.17
CA VAL A 165 4.71 -0.94 -9.09
C VAL A 165 5.16 0.30 -8.30
N LEU A 166 6.37 0.78 -8.57
CA LEU A 166 6.90 2.01 -8.02
C LEU A 166 6.20 3.23 -8.64
N THR A 167 5.69 4.09 -7.77
CA THR A 167 5.16 5.41 -8.10
C THR A 167 5.86 6.49 -7.27
N SER A 168 5.94 7.70 -7.82
CA SER A 168 6.38 8.89 -7.10
C SER A 168 5.48 10.06 -7.49
N GLU A 169 5.12 10.91 -6.53
CA GLU A 169 4.18 12.02 -6.73
C GLU A 169 2.85 11.60 -7.43
N GLY A 170 2.42 10.37 -7.19
CA GLY A 170 1.20 9.80 -7.81
C GLY A 170 1.33 9.48 -9.30
N LYS A 171 2.56 9.39 -9.83
CA LYS A 171 2.89 8.97 -11.20
C LYS A 171 3.69 7.68 -11.18
N VAL A 172 3.46 6.80 -12.15
CA VAL A 172 4.24 5.58 -12.31
C VAL A 172 5.64 5.93 -12.77
N GLU A 173 6.65 5.45 -12.05
CA GLU A 173 8.04 5.69 -12.40
C GLU A 173 8.44 4.91 -13.64
N ARG A 174 9.17 5.55 -14.55
CA ARG A 174 9.65 4.87 -15.77
C ARG A 174 10.66 3.78 -15.45
N ARG A 175 11.54 4.06 -14.48
CA ARG A 175 12.53 3.12 -13.97
C ARG A 175 11.94 2.45 -12.74
N GLN A 176 11.57 1.18 -12.90
CA GLN A 176 11.02 0.37 -11.81
C GLN A 176 12.15 -0.22 -10.98
N ASP A 177 12.59 0.52 -9.96
CA ASP A 177 13.47 -0.03 -8.94
C ASP A 177 12.71 -0.98 -8.02
N GLY A 178 13.37 -2.09 -7.66
CA GLY A 178 12.84 -3.02 -6.68
C GLY A 178 12.62 -2.34 -5.33
N MET A 179 11.58 -2.77 -4.62
CA MET A 179 11.31 -2.31 -3.25
C MET A 179 12.51 -2.61 -2.35
N PRO A 180 12.98 -1.65 -1.53
CA PRO A 180 14.06 -1.91 -0.58
C PRO A 180 13.54 -2.75 0.59
N ARG A 181 13.64 -4.07 0.42
CA ARG A 181 13.03 -5.11 1.27
C ARG A 181 13.60 -5.15 2.69
N ASP A 182 14.85 -4.76 2.87
CA ASP A 182 15.55 -4.66 4.15
C ASP A 182 15.08 -3.47 5.02
N LYS A 183 14.45 -2.46 4.40
CA LYS A 183 14.13 -1.18 5.06
C LYS A 183 12.74 -0.67 4.72
N VAL A 184 11.73 -1.54 4.83
CA VAL A 184 10.33 -1.14 4.69
C VAL A 184 9.93 -0.24 5.87
N ARG A 185 9.37 0.94 5.58
CA ARG A 185 8.99 1.97 6.55
C ARG A 185 7.54 1.87 6.98
N THR A 186 6.63 1.81 6.02
CA THR A 186 5.19 1.79 6.29
C THR A 186 4.48 0.90 5.29
N VAL A 187 3.36 0.33 5.73
CA VAL A 187 2.40 -0.37 4.86
C VAL A 187 1.03 0.24 5.11
N GLY A 188 0.22 0.35 4.08
CA GLY A 188 -1.08 0.98 4.14
C GLY A 188 -2.01 0.52 3.04
N ILE A 189 -3.24 1.00 3.09
CA ILE A 189 -4.25 0.79 2.05
C ILE A 189 -4.82 2.14 1.66
N SER A 190 -5.07 2.32 0.37
CA SER A 190 -5.77 3.48 -0.17
C SER A 190 -6.91 3.08 -1.09
N ILE A 191 -7.89 3.96 -1.21
CA ILE A 191 -8.89 3.96 -2.27
C ILE A 191 -8.70 5.22 -3.14
N LEU A 192 -8.65 5.00 -4.46
CA LEU A 192 -8.47 6.04 -5.47
C LEU A 192 -9.06 5.57 -6.82
N ASP A 193 -10.16 4.84 -6.74
CA ASP A 193 -10.75 4.10 -7.86
C ASP A 193 -11.59 4.96 -8.83
N ARG A 194 -11.64 6.27 -8.59
CA ARG A 194 -12.40 7.26 -9.37
C ARG A 194 -13.89 6.92 -9.44
N GLN A 195 -14.44 6.37 -8.38
CA GLN A 195 -15.88 6.18 -8.22
C GLN A 195 -16.34 7.01 -7.02
N GLU A 196 -17.38 7.82 -7.16
CA GLU A 196 -17.95 8.49 -6.00
C GLU A 196 -18.73 7.52 -5.12
N GLY A 197 -18.91 7.86 -3.86
CA GLY A 197 -19.76 7.12 -2.94
C GLY A 197 -19.01 6.32 -1.87
N PRO A 198 -19.76 5.55 -1.08
CA PRO A 198 -19.25 4.91 0.11
C PRO A 198 -18.28 3.78 -0.23
N TYR A 199 -17.34 3.56 0.68
CA TYR A 199 -16.42 2.42 0.64
C TYR A 199 -16.29 1.81 2.03
N LYS A 200 -16.10 0.49 2.10
CA LYS A 200 -15.90 -0.26 3.35
C LYS A 200 -15.01 -1.48 3.14
N LEU A 201 -13.91 -1.54 3.90
CA LEU A 201 -12.97 -2.66 3.92
C LEU A 201 -12.63 -3.04 5.36
N HIS A 202 -12.94 -4.27 5.74
CA HIS A 202 -12.46 -4.86 6.99
C HIS A 202 -11.07 -5.45 6.80
N ILE A 203 -10.17 -5.22 7.77
CA ILE A 203 -8.80 -5.74 7.78
C ILE A 203 -8.51 -6.35 9.16
N GLN A 204 -8.11 -7.63 9.19
CA GLN A 204 -7.63 -8.26 10.43
C GLN A 204 -6.13 -8.07 10.64
N TRP A 205 -5.32 -8.26 9.59
CA TRP A 205 -3.87 -8.15 9.71
C TRP A 205 -3.22 -7.92 8.34
N ILE A 206 -1.99 -7.39 8.38
CA ILE A 206 -1.08 -7.26 7.25
C ILE A 206 0.27 -7.84 7.68
N LYS A 207 0.79 -8.79 6.90
CA LYS A 207 2.01 -9.55 7.20
C LYS A 207 2.89 -9.70 5.94
N ALA A 208 4.18 -9.98 6.14
CA ALA A 208 5.03 -10.60 5.13
C ALA A 208 5.09 -12.11 5.38
N MET A 209 5.02 -12.92 4.34
CA MET A 209 4.99 -14.39 4.43
C MET A 209 5.97 -15.04 3.44
N GLY A 210 6.62 -16.12 3.88
CA GLY A 210 7.40 -17.00 3.01
C GLY A 210 6.50 -17.97 2.22
N ASP A 211 7.09 -18.71 1.28
CA ASP A 211 6.35 -19.66 0.43
C ASP A 211 5.71 -20.80 1.22
N GLU A 212 6.37 -21.31 2.27
CA GLU A 212 5.85 -22.40 3.09
C GLU A 212 4.58 -22.00 3.87
N ALA A 213 4.47 -20.73 4.26
CA ALA A 213 3.28 -20.18 4.92
C ALA A 213 2.14 -19.87 3.94
N SER A 214 2.46 -19.73 2.64
CA SER A 214 1.50 -19.30 1.62
C SER A 214 0.49 -20.40 1.26
N GLY A 215 0.86 -21.68 1.37
CA GLY A 215 -0.02 -22.82 1.05
C GLY A 215 -0.60 -22.83 -0.37
N LYS A 216 -0.17 -21.93 -1.27
CA LYS A 216 -0.66 -21.78 -2.65
C LYS A 216 0.50 -21.59 -3.62
N LYS A 217 0.40 -22.17 -4.82
CA LYS A 217 1.30 -21.87 -5.95
C LYS A 217 1.09 -20.43 -6.41
N PRO A 218 2.15 -19.72 -6.85
CA PRO A 218 2.04 -18.34 -7.30
C PRO A 218 1.18 -18.27 -8.56
N GLU A 219 0.08 -17.52 -8.48
CA GLU A 219 -0.70 -17.11 -9.64
C GLU A 219 -0.19 -15.72 -10.03
N HIS A 220 0.64 -15.66 -11.06
CA HIS A 220 1.15 -14.39 -11.58
C HIS A 220 0.01 -13.62 -12.25
N ALA A 221 -0.56 -12.65 -11.55
CA ALA A 221 -1.39 -11.63 -12.18
C ALA A 221 -0.47 -10.65 -12.90
N ASN A 222 -0.67 -10.45 -14.20
CA ASN A 222 0.12 -9.51 -14.99
C ASN A 222 -0.20 -8.07 -14.50
N PRO A 223 0.77 -7.30 -13.96
CA PRO A 223 0.52 -5.97 -13.38
C PRO A 223 -0.02 -4.94 -14.37
N LEU A 224 0.01 -5.24 -15.68
CA LEU A 224 -0.42 -4.35 -16.76
C LEU A 224 -1.77 -4.75 -17.38
N GLU A 225 -2.41 -5.83 -16.90
CA GLU A 225 -3.68 -6.29 -17.43
C GLU A 225 -4.81 -5.31 -17.04
N GLY A 226 -5.26 -4.51 -18.01
CA GLY A 226 -6.30 -3.49 -17.84
C GLY A 226 -5.83 -2.04 -17.99
N VAL A 227 -4.53 -1.78 -18.20
CA VAL A 227 -4.03 -0.45 -18.55
C VAL A 227 -4.13 -0.27 -20.07
N LYS A 228 -5.22 0.34 -20.56
CA LYS A 228 -5.27 0.83 -21.94
C LYS A 228 -4.32 2.02 -22.06
N MET A 229 -3.19 1.83 -22.74
CA MET A 229 -2.38 2.94 -23.23
C MET A 229 -3.13 3.59 -24.39
N GLU A 230 -3.73 4.77 -24.16
CA GLU A 230 -4.18 5.63 -25.24
C GLU A 230 -2.95 6.05 -26.06
N LYS A 231 -2.94 5.66 -27.34
CA LYS A 231 -1.91 6.10 -28.28
C LYS A 231 -2.07 7.60 -28.50
N PRO A 232 -0.99 8.39 -28.48
CA PRO A 232 -1.07 9.79 -28.90
C PRO A 232 -1.40 9.81 -30.40
N GLU A 233 -2.46 10.52 -30.77
CA GLU A 233 -2.81 10.80 -32.16
C GLU A 233 -1.68 11.59 -32.81
N ALA A 234 -1.07 10.99 -33.83
CA ALA A 234 -0.08 11.67 -34.66
C ALA A 234 -0.80 12.62 -35.61
N GLU A 235 -0.67 13.94 -35.38
CA GLU A 235 -1.01 14.95 -36.39
C GLU A 235 -0.06 14.80 -37.59
N VAL A 236 -0.57 14.20 -38.67
CA VAL A 236 0.08 14.24 -39.98
C VAL A 236 -0.22 15.60 -40.61
N LYS A 237 0.74 16.53 -40.54
CA LYS A 237 0.77 17.71 -41.42
C LYS A 237 0.99 17.23 -42.86
N GLY A 238 -0.11 17.07 -43.60
CA GLY A 238 -0.10 16.79 -45.03
C GLY A 238 0.47 17.96 -45.82
N GLY A 239 1.72 17.82 -46.26
CA GLY A 239 2.35 18.69 -47.24
C GLY A 239 2.14 18.18 -48.67
N LYS A 240 1.76 19.13 -49.55
CA LYS A 240 1.88 19.17 -51.02
C LYS A 240 1.01 18.23 -51.87
N ARG A 241 0.23 18.84 -52.76
CA ARG A 241 0.52 18.83 -54.22
C ARG A 241 -0.31 19.89 -54.95
N GLY A 242 0.38 20.69 -55.77
CA GLY A 242 -0.24 21.48 -56.83
C GLY A 242 -0.33 20.69 -58.14
N LYS A 243 -0.86 21.40 -59.16
CA LYS A 243 -1.12 21.05 -60.58
C LYS A 243 -2.50 20.43 -60.83
N ASP A 244 -3.32 20.84 -61.80
CA ASP A 244 -3.27 21.81 -62.90
C ASP A 244 -4.73 21.98 -63.43
N GLN A 245 -4.95 22.93 -64.37
CA GLN A 245 -6.08 23.10 -65.32
C GLN A 245 -7.26 23.95 -64.79
N LEU A 246 -7.70 25.07 -65.39
CA LEU A 246 -7.61 25.66 -66.73
C LEU A 246 -7.44 27.19 -66.63
#